data_AF-A0A535MSB6-F1
#
_entry.id   AF-A0A535MSB6-F1
#
_cell.length_a   1.000
_cell.length_b   1.000
_cell.length_c   1.000
_cell.angle_alpha   90.00
_cell.angle_beta   90.00
_cell.angle_gamma   90.00
#
_symmetry.space_group_name_H-M   'P 1'
#
loop_
_entity.id
_entity.type
_entity.pdbx_description
1 polymer ?
#
loop_
_entity_poly.entity_id
_entity_poly.type
_entity_poly.pdbx_seq_one_letter_code
_entity_poly.pdbx_strand_id
1 'polypeptide(L)'
;AGSRFLFSPSFNGEVLRIAQARRIPYIPAALTPTEVLSLFRHDLHLIKIFPAGPLGAGYLRDLLGPLPELRAIPTGGITRENARSFLDAGAVAVGIGGALTAGVTGSDYQAVTRRSAEFRALTAESR
;
A
#
# COMPACT_ATOMS: atom_id res chain seq x y z
N ALA A 1 4.89 -8.76 -21.13
CA ALA A 1 4.16 -7.85 -20.23
C ALA A 1 5.07 -6.70 -19.81
N GLY A 2 4.57 -5.46 -19.74
CA GLY A 2 5.35 -4.21 -19.55
C GLY A 2 5.23 -3.58 -18.16
N SER A 3 5.19 -4.39 -17.09
CA SER A 3 5.04 -3.91 -15.72
C SER A 3 6.15 -2.95 -15.31
N ARG A 4 5.77 -1.88 -14.59
CA ARG A 4 6.72 -0.83 -14.13
C ARG A 4 7.20 -1.03 -12.70
N PHE A 5 6.59 -1.92 -11.92
CA PHE A 5 6.97 -2.25 -10.55
C PHE A 5 6.42 -3.63 -10.16
N LEU A 6 6.94 -4.19 -9.06
CA LEU A 6 6.45 -5.38 -8.40
C LEU A 6 5.86 -5.00 -7.03
N PHE A 7 4.70 -5.56 -6.69
CA PHE A 7 3.99 -5.29 -5.44
C PHE A 7 3.49 -6.62 -4.86
N SER A 8 4.04 -7.07 -3.74
CA SER A 8 3.80 -8.42 -3.21
C SER A 8 3.11 -8.39 -1.84
N PRO A 9 2.46 -9.49 -1.40
CA PRO A 9 1.86 -9.59 -0.07
C PRO A 9 2.87 -9.93 1.05
N SER A 10 4.13 -10.18 0.70
CA SER A 10 5.23 -10.50 1.63
C SER A 10 6.58 -10.17 0.99
N PHE A 11 7.66 -10.23 1.77
CA PHE A 11 9.03 -10.17 1.26
C PHE A 11 9.51 -11.51 0.70
N ASN A 12 10.22 -11.48 -0.43
CA ASN A 12 10.92 -12.63 -0.97
C ASN A 12 12.27 -12.19 -1.57
N GLY A 13 13.38 -12.75 -1.05
CA GLY A 13 14.74 -12.41 -1.48
C GLY A 13 15.04 -12.79 -2.94
N GLU A 14 14.48 -13.88 -3.45
CA GLU A 14 14.64 -14.25 -4.86
C GLU A 14 13.91 -13.27 -5.78
N VAL A 15 12.74 -12.79 -5.37
CA VAL A 15 12.02 -11.74 -6.11
C VAL A 15 12.82 -10.45 -6.11
N LEU A 16 13.38 -10.04 -4.96
CA LEU A 16 14.26 -8.88 -4.86
C LEU A 16 15.45 -8.99 -5.83
N ARG A 17 16.15 -10.13 -5.81
CA ARG A 17 17.31 -10.37 -6.68
C ARG A 17 16.95 -10.21 -8.16
N ILE A 18 15.82 -10.77 -8.58
CA ILE A 18 15.33 -10.64 -9.96
C ILE A 18 14.94 -9.19 -10.28
N ALA A 19 14.26 -8.51 -9.35
CA ALA A 19 13.83 -7.13 -9.51
C ALA A 19 15.03 -6.19 -9.68
N GLN A 20 16.07 -6.34 -8.86
CA GLN A 20 17.31 -5.58 -8.94
C GLN A 20 18.04 -5.83 -10.26
N ALA A 21 18.21 -7.10 -10.66
CA ALA A 21 18.85 -7.46 -11.92
C ALA A 21 18.16 -6.83 -13.14
N ARG A 22 16.83 -6.63 -13.05
CA ARG A 22 16.01 -6.02 -14.11
C ARG A 22 15.75 -4.53 -13.91
N ARG A 23 16.28 -3.93 -12.84
CA ARG A 23 16.02 -2.53 -12.42
C ARG A 23 14.52 -2.20 -12.34
N ILE A 24 13.74 -3.14 -11.83
CA ILE A 24 12.30 -2.97 -11.60
C ILE A 24 12.09 -2.64 -10.11
N PRO A 25 11.41 -1.53 -9.77
CA PRO A 25 11.04 -1.23 -8.39
C PRO A 25 10.28 -2.39 -7.74
N TYR A 26 10.66 -2.75 -6.53
CA TYR A 26 10.01 -3.79 -5.75
C TYR A 26 9.49 -3.21 -4.43
N ILE A 27 8.20 -3.39 -4.19
CA ILE A 27 7.50 -2.92 -3.00
C ILE A 27 6.94 -4.17 -2.29
N PRO A 28 7.75 -4.81 -1.43
CA PRO A 28 7.30 -5.92 -0.60
C PRO A 28 6.36 -5.46 0.51
N ALA A 29 5.71 -6.42 1.15
CA ALA A 29 4.94 -6.17 2.35
C ALA A 29 5.68 -6.50 3.64
N ALA A 30 5.35 -5.76 4.68
CA ALA A 30 5.62 -6.06 6.08
C ALA A 30 4.39 -5.69 6.91
N LEU A 31 4.29 -6.23 8.12
CA LEU A 31 3.29 -5.80 9.09
C LEU A 31 3.95 -5.21 10.33
N THR A 32 5.02 -5.82 10.83
CA THR A 32 5.65 -5.52 12.13
C THR A 32 6.92 -4.67 12.01
N PRO A 33 7.37 -4.00 13.10
CA PRO A 33 8.63 -3.26 13.11
C PRO A 33 9.84 -4.12 12.71
N THR A 34 9.92 -5.36 13.19
CA THR A 34 11.03 -6.28 12.86
C THR A 34 11.08 -6.60 11.37
N GLU A 35 9.92 -6.84 10.76
CA GLU A 35 9.83 -7.08 9.31
C GLU A 35 10.23 -5.83 8.51
N VAL A 36 9.77 -4.64 8.92
CA VAL A 36 10.17 -3.37 8.29
C VAL A 36 11.69 -3.17 8.38
N LEU A 37 12.28 -3.36 9.56
CA LEU A 37 13.72 -3.23 9.76
C LEU A 37 14.52 -4.26 8.95
N SER A 38 13.99 -5.46 8.76
CA SER A 38 14.60 -6.46 7.88
C SER A 38 14.67 -5.97 6.42
N LEU A 39 13.62 -5.29 5.95
CA LEU A 39 13.56 -4.71 4.61
C LEU A 39 14.54 -3.54 4.41
N PHE A 40 14.76 -2.73 5.45
CA PHE A 40 15.74 -1.64 5.39
C PHE A 40 17.17 -2.14 5.14
N ARG A 41 17.51 -3.36 5.57
CA ARG A 41 18.82 -3.99 5.26
C ARG A 41 19.02 -4.28 3.77
N HIS A 42 17.97 -4.16 2.98
CA HIS A 42 17.96 -4.32 1.53
C HIS A 42 17.67 -3.00 0.79
N ASP A 43 17.78 -1.86 1.48
CA ASP A 43 17.48 -0.51 0.97
C ASP A 43 16.01 -0.34 0.50
N LEU A 44 15.09 -1.14 1.05
CA LEU A 44 13.67 -1.09 0.71
C LEU A 44 12.91 -0.25 1.74
N HIS A 45 12.67 1.03 1.42
CA HIS A 45 11.98 1.97 2.32
C HIS A 45 10.54 2.27 1.92
N LEU A 46 10.12 1.95 0.68
CA LEU A 46 8.73 2.02 0.24
C LEU A 46 8.09 0.65 0.45
N ILE A 47 7.27 0.52 1.49
CA ILE A 47 6.79 -0.77 1.98
C ILE A 47 5.26 -0.79 2.02
N LYS A 48 4.68 -1.88 1.56
CA LYS A 48 3.26 -2.16 1.71
C LYS A 48 2.99 -2.63 3.15
N ILE A 49 2.15 -1.92 3.89
CA ILE A 49 1.66 -2.41 5.19
C ILE A 49 0.44 -3.28 4.92
N PHE A 50 0.51 -4.58 5.19
CA PHE A 50 -0.54 -5.51 4.78
C PHE A 50 -0.69 -6.71 5.74
N PRO A 51 -1.93 -7.04 6.16
CA PRO A 51 -3.19 -6.33 5.92
C PRO A 51 -3.38 -5.15 6.90
N ALA A 52 -3.59 -3.94 6.40
CA ALA A 52 -3.64 -2.74 7.23
C ALA A 52 -5.02 -2.44 7.84
N GLY A 53 -6.11 -2.74 7.14
CA GLY A 53 -7.48 -2.41 7.54
C GLY A 53 -7.84 -2.87 8.95
N PRO A 54 -7.59 -4.14 9.32
CA PRO A 54 -7.88 -4.65 10.66
C PRO A 54 -7.11 -3.95 11.80
N LEU A 55 -5.94 -3.36 11.51
CA LEU A 55 -5.11 -2.66 12.50
C LEU A 55 -5.40 -1.15 12.56
N GLY A 56 -5.94 -0.59 11.48
CA GLY A 56 -6.33 0.81 11.39
C GLY A 56 -5.15 1.79 11.34
N ALA A 57 -5.49 3.06 11.18
CA ALA A 57 -4.51 4.14 11.02
C ALA A 57 -3.69 4.44 12.29
N GLY A 58 -4.21 4.08 13.47
CA GLY A 58 -3.48 4.19 14.74
C GLY A 58 -2.21 3.35 14.73
N TYR A 59 -2.32 2.08 14.31
CA TYR A 59 -1.17 1.20 14.17
C TYR A 59 -0.09 1.76 13.23
N LEU A 60 -0.51 2.32 12.09
CA LEU A 60 0.45 2.94 11.17
C LEU A 60 1.21 4.10 11.84
N ARG A 61 0.49 4.95 12.58
CA ARG A 61 1.09 6.08 13.30
C ARG A 61 2.13 5.61 14.31
N ASP A 62 1.80 4.58 15.08
CA ASP A 62 2.70 3.99 16.07
C ASP A 62 3.91 3.33 15.41
N LEU A 63 3.74 2.72 14.24
CA LEU A 63 4.82 2.12 13.47
C LEU A 63 5.77 3.17 12.89
N LEU A 64 5.25 4.32 12.42
CA LEU A 64 6.03 5.41 11.86
C LEU A 64 6.84 6.17 12.92
N GLY A 65 6.37 6.22 14.17
CA GLY A 65 7.06 6.90 15.28
C GLY A 65 8.54 6.54 15.41
N PRO A 66 8.89 5.25 15.58
CA PRO A 66 10.29 4.81 15.65
C PRO A 66 10.96 4.60 14.28
N LEU A 67 10.21 4.68 13.17
CA LEU A 67 10.70 4.36 11.81
C LEU A 67 10.44 5.52 10.84
N PRO A 68 11.06 6.70 11.04
CA PRO A 68 10.76 7.90 10.25
C PRO A 68 11.11 7.78 8.75
N GLU A 69 11.96 6.82 8.38
CA GLU A 69 12.35 6.54 6.99
C GLU A 69 11.33 5.66 6.25
N LEU A 70 10.37 5.06 6.97
CA LEU A 70 9.35 4.20 6.39
C LEU A 70 8.38 5.04 5.53
N ARG A 71 8.34 4.73 4.23
CA ARG A 71 7.28 5.21 3.33
C ARG A 71 6.24 4.11 3.18
N ALA A 72 5.17 4.21 3.96
CA ALA A 72 4.15 3.16 4.05
C ALA A 72 3.04 3.31 3.00
N ILE A 73 2.62 2.17 2.42
CA ILE A 73 1.41 2.03 1.60
C ILE A 73 0.45 1.02 2.28
N PRO A 74 -0.42 1.47 3.19
CA PRO A 74 -1.45 0.62 3.81
C PRO A 74 -2.33 -0.02 2.74
N THR A 75 -2.47 -1.34 2.80
CA THR A 75 -3.24 -2.11 1.82
C THR A 75 -3.98 -3.26 2.51
N GLY A 76 -5.11 -3.66 1.95
CA GLY A 76 -5.95 -4.75 2.46
C GLY A 76 -6.91 -4.24 3.53
N GLY A 77 -8.21 -4.28 3.25
CA GLY A 77 -9.24 -3.71 4.11
C GLY A 77 -9.34 -2.18 4.08
N ILE A 78 -8.75 -1.53 3.06
CA ILE A 78 -8.92 -0.09 2.85
C ILE A 78 -10.27 0.16 2.17
N THR A 79 -11.05 1.08 2.74
CA THR A 79 -12.36 1.52 2.28
C THR A 79 -12.36 3.05 2.12
N ARG A 80 -13.45 3.61 1.59
CA ARG A 80 -13.57 5.07 1.45
C ARG A 80 -13.57 5.76 2.81
N GLU A 81 -14.17 5.12 3.81
CA GLU A 81 -14.37 5.63 5.16
C GLU A 81 -13.07 5.67 5.95
N ASN A 82 -12.12 4.77 5.68
CA ASN A 82 -10.84 4.71 6.41
C ASN A 82 -9.63 5.20 5.61
N ALA A 83 -9.71 5.35 4.28
CA ALA A 83 -8.57 5.75 3.47
C ALA A 83 -7.95 7.08 3.91
N ARG A 84 -8.80 8.07 4.23
CA ARG A 84 -8.34 9.39 4.68
C ARG A 84 -7.54 9.33 5.97
N SER A 85 -7.97 8.53 6.94
CA SER A 85 -7.29 8.44 8.24
C SER A 85 -5.88 7.83 8.13
N PHE A 86 -5.66 6.93 7.17
CA PHE A 86 -4.31 6.41 6.87
C PHE A 86 -3.40 7.47 6.25
N LEU A 87 -3.92 8.30 5.33
CA LEU A 87 -3.18 9.42 4.76
C LEU A 87 -2.80 10.43 5.85
N ASP A 88 -3.76 10.80 6.71
CA ASP A 88 -3.52 11.69 7.87
C ASP A 88 -2.61 11.05 8.94
N ALA A 89 -2.41 9.73 8.91
CA ALA A 89 -1.44 9.04 9.74
C ALA A 89 -0.02 9.05 9.17
N GLY A 90 0.19 9.59 7.97
CA GLY A 90 1.50 9.69 7.32
C GLY A 90 1.75 8.65 6.23
N ALA A 91 0.73 7.92 5.79
CA ALA A 91 0.86 7.06 4.61
C ALA A 91 1.16 7.90 3.36
N VAL A 92 2.12 7.46 2.54
CA VAL A 92 2.45 8.15 1.27
C VAL A 92 1.43 7.86 0.17
N ALA A 93 0.69 6.76 0.31
CA ALA A 93 -0.41 6.34 -0.54
C ALA A 93 -1.24 5.27 0.18
N VAL A 94 -2.43 4.96 -0.34
CA VAL A 94 -3.22 3.81 0.11
C VAL A 94 -3.47 2.84 -1.05
N GLY A 95 -3.37 1.54 -0.78
CA GLY A 95 -3.63 0.49 -1.76
C GLY A 95 -5.08 0.04 -1.71
N ILE A 96 -5.84 0.35 -2.76
CA ILE A 96 -7.25 -0.05 -2.89
C ILE A 96 -7.36 -1.25 -3.83
N GLY A 97 -7.94 -2.34 -3.34
CA GLY A 97 -8.22 -3.56 -4.11
C GLY A 97 -9.71 -3.82 -4.20
N GLY A 98 -10.19 -4.79 -3.42
CA GLY A 98 -11.58 -5.27 -3.47
C GLY A 98 -12.66 -4.18 -3.34
N ALA A 99 -12.39 -3.08 -2.62
CA ALA A 99 -13.34 -1.97 -2.53
C ALA A 99 -13.64 -1.29 -3.88
N LEU A 100 -12.69 -1.30 -4.83
CA LEU A 100 -12.93 -0.77 -6.19
C LEU A 100 -13.90 -1.66 -6.97
N THR A 101 -13.75 -2.99 -6.85
CA THR A 101 -14.47 -3.97 -7.67
C THR A 101 -15.62 -4.66 -6.94
N ALA A 102 -15.92 -4.27 -5.69
CA ALA A 102 -16.94 -4.90 -4.86
C ALA A 102 -18.31 -4.93 -5.58
N GLY A 103 -18.92 -6.10 -5.70
CA GLY A 103 -20.23 -6.25 -6.34
C GLY A 103 -20.25 -5.98 -7.86
N VAL A 104 -19.10 -5.80 -8.51
CA VAL A 104 -19.03 -5.70 -9.97
C VAL A 104 -19.07 -7.11 -10.55
N THR A 105 -20.16 -7.44 -11.23
CA THR A 105 -20.29 -8.67 -12.02
C THR A 105 -20.47 -8.29 -13.49
N GLY A 106 -19.67 -8.89 -14.39
CA GLY A 106 -19.70 -8.55 -15.81
C GLY A 106 -19.08 -7.18 -16.15
N SER A 107 -19.71 -6.44 -17.06
CA SER A 107 -19.13 -5.26 -17.74
C SER A 107 -19.44 -3.91 -17.06
N ASP A 108 -19.81 -3.89 -15.77
CA ASP A 108 -20.10 -2.64 -15.03
C ASP A 108 -18.82 -1.88 -14.63
N TYR A 109 -18.10 -1.42 -15.66
CA TYR A 109 -16.94 -0.56 -15.52
C TYR A 109 -17.32 0.85 -15.04
N GLN A 110 -18.59 1.24 -15.14
CA GLN A 110 -19.07 2.53 -14.65
C GLN A 110 -19.03 2.59 -13.13
N ALA A 111 -19.40 1.51 -12.43
CA ALA A 111 -19.25 1.41 -10.99
C ALA A 111 -17.78 1.55 -10.54
N VAL A 112 -16.86 0.89 -11.24
CA VAL A 112 -15.41 1.02 -10.97
C VAL A 112 -14.94 2.46 -11.20
N THR A 113 -15.39 3.10 -12.28
CA THR A 113 -15.06 4.49 -12.62
C THR A 113 -15.53 5.46 -11.54
N ARG A 114 -16.78 5.34 -11.10
CA ARG A 114 -17.36 6.17 -10.04
C ARG A 114 -16.59 6.01 -8.73
N ARG A 115 -16.33 4.77 -8.27
CA ARG A 115 -15.56 4.52 -7.05
C ARG A 115 -14.13 5.02 -7.15
N SER A 116 -13.50 4.88 -8.31
CA SER A 116 -12.16 5.43 -8.55
C SER A 116 -12.15 6.95 -8.41
N ALA A 117 -13.19 7.64 -8.91
CA ALA A 117 -13.33 9.08 -8.74
C ALA A 117 -13.54 9.46 -7.26
N GLU A 118 -14.35 8.70 -6.52
CA GLU A 118 -14.55 8.90 -5.07
C GLU A 118 -13.24 8.77 -4.27
N PHE A 119 -12.43 7.74 -4.54
CA PHE A 119 -11.12 7.59 -3.89
C PHE A 119 -10.13 8.69 -4.29
N ARG A 120 -10.15 9.13 -5.56
CA ARG A 120 -9.30 10.24 -6.03
C ARG A 120 -9.67 11.56 -5.37
N ALA A 121 -10.94 11.80 -5.06
CA ALA A 121 -11.36 13.03 -4.39
C ALA A 121 -10.71 13.15 -2.99
N LEU A 122 -10.48 12.03 -2.29
CA LEU A 122 -9.84 12.00 -0.97
C LEU A 122 -8.40 12.52 -0.97
N THR A 123 -7.71 12.47 -2.11
CA THR A 123 -6.31 12.93 -2.22
C THR A 123 -6.18 14.37 -2.70
N ALA A 124 -7.24 14.95 -3.26
CA ALA A 124 -7.25 16.34 -3.73
C ALA A 124 -7.30 17.35 -2.57
N GLU A 125 -7.77 16.92 -1.39
CA GLU A 125 -7.84 17.71 -0.16
C GLU A 125 -6.55 17.63 0.69
N SER A 126 -5.56 16.87 0.23
CA SER A 126 -4.27 16.68 0.90
C SER A 126 -3.16 17.40 0.12
N ARG A 127 -3.10 18.72 0.28
CA ARG A 127 -1.94 19.56 -0.05
C ARG A 127 -1.78 20.66 0.98
#